data_AF-A0A848FCN5-F1
#
_entry.id   AF-A0A848FCN5-F1
#
_cell.length_a   1.000
_cell.length_b   1.000
_cell.length_c   1.000
_cell.angle_alpha   90.00
_cell.angle_beta   90.00
_cell.angle_gamma   90.00
#
_symmetry.space_group_name_H-M   'P 1'
#
loop_
_entity.id
_entity.type
_entity.pdbx_description
1 polymer ?
#
loop_
_entity_poly.entity_id
_entity_poly.type
_entity_poly.pdbx_seq_one_letter_code
_entity_poly.pdbx_strand_id
1 'polypeptide(L)'
;MIDAATLATIVLMAASTYLTRVVGYLALRNRCLSPRMHSVLENVPGCVLVSVIAPAFVSDRPADLAALAVTLAAATRLPILPTVLIGIVATGLLRHLSSL
;
A
#
# COMPACT_ATOMS: atom_id res chain seq x y z
N MET A 1 27.38 18.30 3.58
CA MET A 1 27.61 18.31 2.12
C MET A 1 26.72 17.22 1.53
N ILE A 2 25.92 17.52 0.50
CA ILE A 2 25.10 16.48 -0.13
C ILE A 2 26.07 15.51 -0.81
N ASP A 3 26.04 14.25 -0.36
CA ASP A 3 26.85 13.21 -0.95
C ASP A 3 26.39 12.93 -2.38
N ALA A 4 27.32 12.75 -3.30
CA ALA A 4 27.01 12.53 -4.71
C ALA A 4 26.10 11.29 -4.89
N ALA A 5 26.24 10.28 -4.03
CA ALA A 5 25.38 9.11 -4.03
C ALA A 5 23.93 9.46 -3.65
N THR A 6 23.71 10.37 -2.70
CA THR A 6 22.35 10.81 -2.31
C THR A 6 21.68 11.59 -3.44
N LEU A 7 22.43 12.45 -4.14
CA LEU A 7 21.90 13.15 -5.30
C LEU A 7 21.54 12.17 -6.42
N ALA A 8 22.41 11.20 -6.70
CA ALA A 8 22.18 10.18 -7.71
C ALA A 8 20.96 9.31 -7.39
N THR A 9 20.77 8.87 -6.15
CA THR A 9 19.61 8.05 -5.75
C THR A 9 18.29 8.80 -5.91
N ILE A 10 18.24 10.09 -5.54
CA ILE A 10 17.04 10.92 -5.74
C ILE A 10 16.70 11.03 -7.24
N VAL A 11 17.70 11.30 -8.08
CA VAL A 11 17.49 11.39 -9.55
C VAL A 11 17.02 10.06 -10.12
N LEU A 12 17.59 8.94 -9.69
CA LEU A 12 17.19 7.60 -10.11
C LEU A 12 15.75 7.26 -9.68
N MET A 13 15.37 7.57 -8.44
CA MET A 13 14.00 7.40 -7.96
C MET A 13 12.99 8.26 -8.75
N ALA A 14 13.35 9.50 -9.03
CA ALA A 14 12.52 10.39 -9.83
C ALA A 14 12.36 9.88 -11.27
N ALA A 15 13.46 9.48 -11.90
CA ALA A 15 13.48 8.93 -13.25
C ALA A 15 12.65 7.63 -13.35
N SER A 16 12.83 6.69 -12.43
CA SER A 16 12.05 5.44 -12.42
C SER A 16 10.55 5.69 -12.27
N THR A 17 10.16 6.59 -11.34
CA THR A 17 8.76 6.97 -11.13
C THR A 17 8.14 7.58 -12.40
N TYR A 18 8.85 8.48 -13.07
CA TYR A 18 8.38 9.09 -14.31
C TYR A 18 8.31 8.09 -15.45
N LEU A 19 9.29 7.19 -15.55
CA LEU A 19 9.34 6.17 -16.57
C LEU A 19 8.14 5.22 -16.46
N THR A 20 7.77 4.78 -15.26
CA THR A 20 6.57 3.94 -15.05
C THR A 20 5.30 4.62 -15.54
N ARG A 21 5.16 5.94 -15.34
CA ARG A 21 4.01 6.72 -15.84
C ARG A 21 4.00 6.83 -17.37
N VAL A 22 5.14 7.18 -17.96
CA VAL A 22 5.28 7.35 -19.43
C VAL A 22 5.05 6.03 -20.16
N VAL A 23 5.64 4.94 -19.66
CA VAL A 23 5.46 3.60 -20.24
C VAL A 23 4.00 3.17 -20.18
N GLY A 24 3.34 3.36 -19.04
CA GLY A 24 1.91 3.04 -18.90
C GLY A 24 1.04 3.84 -19.87
N TYR A 25 1.28 5.15 -20.00
CA TYR A 25 0.58 5.99 -20.98
C TYR A 25 0.85 5.51 -22.42
N LEU A 26 2.11 5.31 -22.79
CA LEU A 26 2.48 4.93 -24.15
C LEU A 26 1.92 3.55 -24.54
N ALA A 27 1.87 2.61 -23.60
CA ALA A 27 1.30 1.29 -23.80
C ALA A 27 -0.21 1.32 -24.11
N LEU A 28 -0.96 2.25 -23.51
CA LEU A 28 -2.41 2.33 -23.65
C LEU A 28 -2.91 3.41 -24.63
N ARG A 29 -2.10 4.44 -24.95
CA ARG A 29 -2.49 5.65 -25.69
C ARG A 29 -3.24 5.40 -27.02
N ASN A 30 -2.84 4.40 -27.78
CA ASN A 30 -3.41 4.10 -29.11
C ASN A 30 -4.09 2.71 -29.18
N ARG A 31 -4.49 2.14 -28.03
CA ARG A 31 -5.14 0.82 -27.98
C ARG A 31 -6.62 0.99 -27.65
N CYS A 32 -7.49 0.46 -28.51
CA CYS A 32 -8.90 0.25 -28.12
C CYS A 32 -8.92 -0.86 -27.07
N LEU A 33 -9.16 -0.48 -25.81
CA LEU A 33 -9.26 -1.44 -24.71
C LEU A 33 -10.51 -2.30 -24.92
N SER A 34 -10.33 -3.62 -24.96
CA SER A 34 -11.47 -4.54 -25.00
C SER A 34 -12.29 -4.43 -23.70
N PRO A 35 -13.58 -4.76 -23.70
CA PRO A 35 -14.41 -4.71 -22.49
C PRO A 35 -13.82 -5.46 -21.30
N ARG A 36 -13.11 -6.57 -21.58
CA ARG A 36 -12.39 -7.36 -20.56
C ARG A 36 -11.24 -6.58 -19.93
N MET A 37 -10.44 -5.86 -20.74
CA MET A 37 -9.31 -5.08 -20.23
C MET A 37 -9.78 -3.89 -19.39
N HIS A 38 -10.89 -3.26 -19.76
CA HIS A 38 -11.49 -2.18 -18.96
C HIS A 38 -11.91 -2.68 -17.57
N SER A 39 -12.60 -3.82 -17.51
CA SER A 39 -13.00 -4.44 -16.24
C SER A 39 -11.80 -4.80 -15.36
N VAL A 40 -10.70 -5.29 -15.94
CA VAL A 40 -9.47 -5.50 -15.16
C VAL A 40 -8.94 -4.19 -14.61
N LEU A 41 -8.86 -3.13 -15.44
CA LEU A 41 -8.30 -1.84 -15.07
C LEU A 41 -9.10 -1.14 -13.94
N GLU A 42 -10.42 -1.28 -13.92
CA GLU A 42 -11.29 -0.81 -12.84
C GLU A 42 -11.00 -1.49 -11.49
N ASN A 43 -10.53 -2.74 -11.51
CA ASN A 43 -10.20 -3.50 -10.29
C ASN A 43 -8.74 -3.29 -9.82
N VAL A 44 -7.87 -2.74 -10.65
CA VAL A 44 -6.45 -2.53 -10.33
C VAL A 44 -6.25 -1.70 -9.05
N PRO A 45 -6.96 -0.57 -8.80
CA PRO A 45 -6.74 0.23 -7.59
C PRO A 45 -6.97 -0.58 -6.31
N GLY A 46 -8.02 -1.41 -6.27
CA GLY A 46 -8.30 -2.29 -5.14
C GLY A 46 -7.21 -3.36 -4.95
N CYS A 47 -6.79 -3.98 -6.05
CA CYS A 47 -5.74 -5.00 -6.02
C CYS A 47 -4.38 -4.45 -5.52
N VAL A 48 -4.03 -3.23 -5.92
CA VAL A 48 -2.81 -2.55 -5.45
C VAL A 48 -2.87 -2.29 -3.95
N LEU A 49 -4.01 -1.81 -3.42
CA LEU A 49 -4.18 -1.59 -1.99
C LEU A 49 -4.01 -2.88 -1.17
N VAL A 50 -4.60 -3.99 -1.64
CA VAL A 50 -4.43 -5.29 -0.98
C VAL A 50 -2.97 -5.76 -1.03
N SER A 51 -2.28 -5.54 -2.15
CA SER A 51 -0.86 -5.89 -2.30
C SER A 51 0.04 -5.11 -1.33
N VAL A 52 -0.29 -3.86 -1.02
CA VAL A 52 0.44 -3.03 -0.03
C VAL A 52 0.23 -3.54 1.40
N ILE A 53 -0.95 -4.10 1.70
CA ILE A 53 -1.27 -4.63 3.04
C ILE A 53 -0.72 -6.05 3.23
N ALA A 54 -0.54 -6.82 2.16
CA ALA A 54 -0.09 -8.21 2.22
C ALA A 54 1.15 -8.47 3.11
N PRO A 55 2.23 -7.65 3.08
CA PRO A 55 3.37 -7.85 3.97
C PRO A 55 3.03 -7.78 5.46
N ALA A 56 1.99 -7.04 5.85
CA ALA A 56 1.56 -6.95 7.24
C ALA A 56 1.01 -8.29 7.77
N PHE A 57 0.47 -9.15 6.91
CA PHE A 57 0.03 -10.51 7.27
C PHE A 57 1.19 -11.50 7.47
N VAL A 58 2.40 -11.15 7.02
CA VAL A 58 3.60 -12.00 7.12
C VAL A 58 4.57 -11.42 8.16
N SER A 59 4.13 -10.49 9.00
CA SER A 59 4.98 -9.94 10.07
C SER A 59 5.32 -11.02 11.11
N ASP A 60 6.61 -11.14 11.46
CA ASP A 60 7.08 -12.06 12.52
C ASP A 60 6.62 -11.66 13.92
N ARG A 61 6.01 -10.47 14.08
CA ARG A 61 5.56 -9.95 15.37
C ARG A 61 4.09 -10.33 15.59
N PRO A 62 3.78 -11.20 16.58
CA PRO A 62 2.39 -11.62 16.83
C PRO A 62 1.49 -10.45 17.24
N ALA A 63 2.07 -9.41 17.87
CA ALA A 63 1.39 -8.17 18.20
C ALA A 63 0.85 -7.43 16.96
N ASP A 64 1.61 -7.42 15.85
CA ASP A 64 1.20 -6.77 14.61
C ASP A 64 0.08 -7.55 13.92
N LEU A 65 0.15 -8.88 13.94
CA LEU A 65 -0.90 -9.76 13.41
C LEU A 65 -2.20 -9.63 14.21
N ALA A 66 -2.11 -9.59 15.55
CA ALA A 66 -3.28 -9.38 16.41
C ALA A 66 -3.93 -8.01 16.16
N ALA A 67 -3.14 -6.95 16.03
CA ALA A 67 -3.64 -5.61 15.73
C ALA A 67 -4.29 -5.54 14.33
N LEU A 68 -3.68 -6.20 13.35
CA LEU A 68 -4.24 -6.34 12.01
C LEU A 68 -5.59 -7.07 12.03
N ALA A 69 -5.71 -8.17 12.78
CA ALA A 69 -6.97 -8.91 12.93
C ALA A 69 -8.08 -8.04 13.53
N VAL A 70 -7.78 -7.24 14.57
CA VAL A 70 -8.74 -6.29 15.15
C VAL A 70 -9.15 -5.23 14.14
N THR A 71 -8.19 -4.70 13.38
CA THR A 71 -8.45 -3.67 12.35
C THR A 71 -9.34 -4.22 11.25
N LEU A 72 -9.11 -5.45 10.79
CA LEU A 72 -9.94 -6.12 9.79
C LEU A 72 -11.35 -6.37 10.31
N ALA A 73 -11.49 -6.83 11.56
CA ALA A 73 -12.79 -7.03 12.19
C ALA A 73 -13.58 -5.71 12.25
N ALA A 74 -12.93 -4.61 12.66
CA ALA A 74 -13.53 -3.28 12.67
C ALA A 74 -13.96 -2.81 11.26
N ALA A 75 -13.10 -3.04 10.26
CA ALA A 75 -13.35 -2.62 8.87
C ALA A 75 -14.61 -3.25 8.26
N THR A 76 -15.06 -4.41 8.73
CA THR A 76 -16.28 -5.08 8.21
C THR A 76 -17.58 -4.39 8.63
N ARG A 77 -17.58 -3.61 9.72
CA ARG A 77 -18.81 -3.05 10.30
C ARG A 77 -18.79 -1.54 10.50
N LEU A 78 -17.61 -0.91 10.52
CA LEU A 78 -17.44 0.50 10.88
C LEU A 78 -17.02 1.36 9.67
N PRO A 79 -17.38 2.65 9.64
CA PRO A 79 -16.89 3.57 8.60
C PRO A 79 -15.37 3.76 8.70
N ILE A 80 -14.77 4.35 7.66
CA ILE A 80 -13.30 4.49 7.54
C ILE A 80 -12.68 5.17 8.76
N LEU A 81 -13.27 6.27 9.24
CA LEU A 81 -12.68 7.09 10.31
C LEU A 81 -12.52 6.32 11.64
N PRO A 82 -13.56 5.68 12.22
CA PRO A 82 -13.39 4.86 13.42
C PRO A 82 -12.53 3.61 13.19
N THR A 83 -12.58 2.99 12.00
CA THR A 83 -11.72 1.83 11.68
C THR A 83 -10.24 2.21 11.74
N VAL A 84 -9.87 3.36 11.19
CA VAL A 84 -8.50 3.88 11.23
C VAL A 84 -8.07 4.17 12.66
N LEU A 85 -8.91 4.82 13.47
CA LEU A 85 -8.61 5.09 14.87
C LEU A 85 -8.38 3.80 15.68
N ILE A 86 -9.26 2.81 15.51
CA ILE A 86 -9.12 1.51 16.16
C ILE A 86 -7.82 0.83 15.74
N GLY A 87 -7.48 0.86 14.45
CA GLY A 87 -6.24 0.28 13.95
C GLY A 87 -5.00 0.93 14.53
N ILE A 88 -4.95 2.27 14.61
CA ILE A 88 -3.84 3.02 15.22
C ILE A 88 -3.70 2.66 16.70
N VAL A 89 -4.80 2.70 17.46
CA VAL A 89 -4.81 2.44 18.90
C VAL A 89 -4.44 0.98 19.19
N ALA A 90 -5.04 0.01 18.49
CA ALA A 90 -4.74 -1.40 18.67
C ALA A 90 -3.27 -1.70 18.35
N THR A 91 -2.76 -1.19 17.22
CA THR A 91 -1.37 -1.36 16.80
C THR A 91 -0.40 -0.74 17.80
N GLY A 92 -0.67 0.49 18.26
CA GLY A 92 0.16 1.17 19.24
C GLY A 92 0.21 0.45 20.58
N LEU A 93 -0.96 0.04 21.10
CA LEU A 93 -1.06 -0.60 22.40
C LEU A 93 -0.44 -2.00 22.41
N LEU A 94 -0.70 -2.81 21.38
CA LEU A 94 -0.13 -4.16 21.25
C LEU A 94 1.39 -4.13 21.07
N ARG A 95 1.92 -3.19 20.25
CA ARG A 95 3.36 -3.00 20.13
C ARG A 95 3.97 -2.58 21.46
N HIS A 96 3.37 -1.61 22.15
CA HIS A 96 3.88 -1.11 23.43
C HIS A 96 3.93 -2.21 24.50
N LEU A 97 2.85 -2.98 24.66
CA LEU A 97 2.80 -4.07 25.62
C LEU A 97 3.77 -5.21 25.27
N SER A 98 4.00 -5.50 23.99
CA SER A 98 4.97 -6.50 23.54
C SER A 98 6.44 -6.06 23.62
N SER A 99 6.68 -4.75 23.80
CA SER A 99 8.01 -4.17 23.91
C SER A 99 8.48 -3.97 25.36
N LEU A 100 7.61 -4.21 26.34
CA LEU A 100 7.93 -4.33 27.77
C LEU A 100 8.36 -5.76 28.09
#